data_AF-A0A2U3Q1M2-F1
#
_entry.id   AF-A0A2U3Q1M2-F1
#
_cell.length_a   1.000
_cell.length_b   1.000
_cell.length_c   1.000
_cell.angle_alpha   90.00
_cell.angle_beta   90.00
_cell.angle_gamma   90.00
#
_symmetry.space_group_name_H-M   'P 1'
#
loop_
_entity.id
_entity.type
_entity.pdbx_description
1 polymer ?
#
loop_
_entity_poly.entity_id
_entity_poly.type
_entity_poly.pdbx_seq_one_letter_code
_entity_poly.pdbx_strand_id
1 'polypeptide(L)'
;MLVHNDVRRDLFPGLRFDVPQASYGDTPMTHLEDRLERFETLTAECELIAKLATDSTKREFYLRLAEQYRQLAGDMRQAIATRAAA
;
A
#
# COMPACT_ATOMS: atom_id res chain seq x y z
N MET A 1 -20.68 -6.42 -22.75
CA MET A 1 -19.74 -5.30 -22.72
C MET A 1 -19.44 -4.94 -21.26
N LEU A 2 -18.55 -5.70 -20.63
CA LEU A 2 -18.07 -5.46 -19.26
C LEU A 2 -16.56 -5.66 -19.29
N VAL A 3 -15.82 -4.63 -19.67
CA VAL A 3 -14.35 -4.63 -19.65
C VAL A 3 -13.94 -3.79 -18.44
N HIS A 4 -14.03 -4.40 -17.27
CA HIS A 4 -13.68 -3.78 -15.98
C HIS A 4 -12.78 -4.72 -15.16
N ASN A 5 -11.87 -5.45 -15.78
CA ASN A 5 -10.89 -6.26 -15.04
C ASN A 5 -9.85 -6.84 -15.99
N ASP A 6 -8.75 -6.12 -16.25
CA ASP A 6 -7.46 -6.78 -16.60
C ASP A 6 -6.30 -5.76 -16.68
N VAL A 7 -6.59 -4.51 -17.06
CA VAL A 7 -5.56 -3.47 -17.28
C VAL A 7 -4.70 -3.17 -16.04
N ARG A 8 -5.22 -3.36 -14.82
CA ARG A 8 -4.46 -3.16 -13.58
C ARG A 8 -3.37 -4.20 -13.35
N ARG A 9 -3.51 -5.42 -13.90
CA ARG A 9 -2.56 -6.51 -13.68
C ARG A 9 -1.36 -6.40 -14.62
N ASP A 10 -1.58 -5.90 -15.83
CA ASP A 10 -0.54 -5.80 -16.87
C ASP A 10 0.31 -4.52 -16.79
N LEU A 11 -0.24 -3.43 -16.24
CA LEU A 11 0.51 -2.17 -16.10
C LEU A 11 1.56 -2.20 -14.99
N PHE A 12 1.45 -3.15 -14.04
CA PHE A 12 2.20 -3.08 -12.80
C PHE A 12 2.66 -4.46 -12.30
N PRO A 13 3.62 -5.11 -12.99
CA PRO A 13 4.13 -6.43 -12.63
C PRO A 13 4.86 -6.48 -11.26
N GLY A 14 5.02 -5.34 -10.57
CA GLY A 14 5.54 -5.24 -9.20
C GLY A 14 4.51 -4.93 -8.11
N LEU A 15 3.24 -4.69 -8.45
CA LEU A 15 2.16 -4.44 -7.48
C LEU A 15 1.50 -5.76 -7.10
N ARG A 16 2.08 -6.45 -6.13
CA ARG A 16 1.50 -7.67 -5.57
C ARG A 16 0.27 -7.34 -4.74
N PHE A 17 -0.92 -7.53 -5.33
CA PHE A 17 -2.20 -7.68 -4.61
C PHE A 17 -2.33 -9.05 -3.93
N ASP A 18 -1.25 -9.81 -3.79
CA ASP A 18 -1.24 -11.02 -3.00
C ASP A 18 -1.31 -10.61 -1.52
N VAL A 19 -2.51 -10.72 -0.95
CA VAL A 19 -2.69 -10.76 0.50
C VAL A 19 -1.76 -11.85 1.02
N PRO A 20 -0.78 -11.55 1.90
CA PRO A 20 0.06 -12.60 2.47
C PRO A 20 -0.85 -13.61 3.16
N GLN A 21 -0.80 -14.87 2.72
CA GLN A 21 -1.36 -15.96 3.52
C GLN A 21 -0.55 -15.99 4.81
N ALA A 22 -1.21 -15.73 5.93
CA ALA A 22 -0.62 -15.86 7.25
C ALA A 22 0.02 -17.25 7.37
N SER A 23 1.34 -17.28 7.28
CA SER A 23 2.13 -18.49 7.54
C SER A 23 1.97 -18.81 9.03
N TYR A 24 1.62 -20.06 9.34
CA TYR A 24 1.60 -20.60 10.70
C TYR A 24 3.02 -20.55 11.27
N GLY A 25 3.38 -19.40 11.85
CA GLY A 25 4.74 -19.00 12.22
C GLY A 25 4.97 -17.49 12.28
N ASP A 26 3.94 -16.66 11.99
CA ASP A 26 4.01 -15.21 12.06
C ASP A 26 4.26 -14.74 13.50
N THR A 27 5.48 -14.27 13.77
CA THR A 27 5.73 -13.54 15.00
C THR A 27 4.98 -12.22 14.90
N PRO A 28 4.48 -11.67 16.01
CA PRO A 28 3.74 -10.41 15.93
C PRO A 28 4.60 -9.22 15.47
N MET A 29 5.92 -9.37 15.31
CA MET A 29 6.81 -8.39 14.67
C MET A 29 6.73 -8.48 13.14
N THR A 30 6.79 -9.68 12.57
CA THR A 30 6.65 -9.92 11.12
C THR A 30 5.30 -9.45 10.59
N HIS A 31 4.23 -9.59 11.39
CA HIS A 31 2.92 -9.03 11.06
C HIS A 31 2.90 -7.50 10.88
N LEU A 32 3.66 -6.77 11.70
CA LEU A 32 3.71 -5.31 11.64
C LEU A 32 4.55 -4.84 10.44
N GLU A 33 5.63 -5.56 10.14
CA GLU A 33 6.49 -5.32 8.98
C GLU A 33 5.73 -5.58 7.66
N ASP A 34 4.98 -6.68 7.56
CA ASP A 34 4.12 -6.98 6.39
C ASP A 34 3.07 -5.89 6.17
N ARG A 35 2.49 -5.37 7.26
CA ARG A 35 1.52 -4.27 7.19
C ARG A 35 2.16 -2.94 6.79
N LEU A 36 3.39 -2.69 7.23
CA LEU A 36 4.16 -1.52 6.80
C LEU A 36 4.44 -1.58 5.30
N GLU A 37 4.97 -2.69 4.80
CA GLU A 37 5.24 -2.90 3.36
C GLU A 37 3.97 -2.66 2.53
N ARG A 38 2.82 -3.11 3.02
CA ARG A 38 1.54 -2.88 2.37
C ARG A 38 1.16 -1.40 2.30
N PHE A 39 1.37 -0.62 3.36
CA PHE A 39 1.08 0.82 3.33
C PHE A 39 2.04 1.59 2.42
N GLU A 40 3.31 1.21 2.39
CA GLU A 40 4.30 1.79 1.47
C GLU A 40 3.94 1.50 0.01
N THR A 41 3.53 0.26 -0.28
CA THR A 41 3.06 -0.15 -1.61
C THR A 41 1.82 0.66 -2.02
N LEU A 42 0.79 0.72 -1.17
CA LEU A 42 -0.43 1.48 -1.44
C LEU A 42 -0.16 2.98 -1.64
N THR A 43 0.82 3.54 -0.93
CA THR A 43 1.26 4.93 -1.13
C THR A 43 1.80 5.12 -2.55
N ALA A 44 2.75 4.27 -2.96
CA ALA A 44 3.35 4.34 -4.30
C ALA A 44 2.32 4.13 -5.42
N GLU A 45 1.37 3.23 -5.22
CA GLU A 45 0.25 3.02 -6.14
C GLU A 45 -0.60 4.27 -6.32
N CYS A 46 -1.01 4.89 -5.21
CA CYS A 46 -1.84 6.08 -5.23
C CYS A 46 -1.12 7.25 -5.91
N GLU A 47 0.18 7.44 -5.63
CA GLU A 47 0.99 8.46 -6.32
C GLU A 47 1.09 8.21 -7.82
N LEU A 48 1.24 6.95 -8.25
CA LEU A 48 1.30 6.59 -9.66
C LEU A 48 -0.04 6.82 -10.36
N ILE A 49 -1.15 6.41 -9.75
CA ILE A 49 -2.48 6.67 -10.28
C ILE A 49 -2.73 8.18 -10.40
N ALA A 50 -2.33 8.98 -9.40
CA ALA A 50 -2.45 10.43 -9.46
C ALA A 50 -1.65 11.04 -10.63
N LYS A 51 -0.43 10.54 -10.89
CA LYS A 51 0.41 10.96 -12.03
C LYS A 51 -0.24 10.63 -13.38
N LEU A 52 -0.89 9.48 -13.49
CA LEU A 52 -1.53 9.01 -14.73
C LEU A 52 -2.95 9.56 -14.92
N ALA A 53 -3.60 10.07 -13.86
CA ALA A 53 -4.95 10.59 -13.92
C ALA A 53 -5.02 11.87 -14.77
N THR A 54 -5.83 11.83 -15.83
CA THR A 54 -6.17 13.02 -16.65
C THR A 54 -7.26 13.88 -16.00
N ASP A 55 -8.12 13.27 -15.19
CA ASP A 55 -9.16 13.91 -14.39
C ASP A 55 -8.55 14.50 -13.10
N SER A 56 -8.74 15.81 -12.88
CA SER A 56 -8.20 16.52 -11.72
C SER A 56 -8.81 16.07 -10.39
N THR A 57 -10.10 15.75 -10.36
CA THR A 57 -10.79 15.26 -9.15
C THR A 57 -10.23 13.90 -8.74
N LYS A 58 -10.04 12.99 -9.71
CA LYS A 58 -9.41 11.69 -9.44
C LYS A 58 -7.96 11.86 -8.97
N ARG A 59 -7.20 12.74 -9.62
CA ARG A 59 -5.82 13.05 -9.20
C ARG A 59 -5.76 13.50 -7.75
N GLU A 60 -6.57 14.48 -7.36
CA GLU A 60 -6.61 14.99 -5.99
C GLU A 60 -7.02 13.92 -4.98
N PHE A 61 -8.00 13.09 -5.32
CA PHE A 61 -8.43 11.97 -4.46
C PHE A 61 -7.26 11.02 -4.16
N TYR A 62 -6.55 10.57 -5.20
CA TYR A 62 -5.44 9.63 -5.00
C TYR A 62 -4.24 10.28 -4.29
N LEU A 63 -3.99 11.57 -4.48
CA LEU A 63 -2.97 12.29 -3.69
C LEU A 63 -3.32 12.32 -2.19
N ARG A 64 -4.57 12.62 -1.85
CA ARG A 64 -5.03 12.61 -0.45
C ARG A 64 -4.98 11.21 0.16
N LEU A 65 -5.25 10.18 -0.63
CA LEU A 65 -5.19 8.80 -0.18
C LEU A 65 -3.74 8.33 0.04
N ALA A 66 -2.82 8.70 -0.86
CA ALA A 66 -1.38 8.44 -0.70
C ALA A 66 -0.86 9.06 0.60
N GLU A 67 -1.24 10.30 0.91
CA GLU A 67 -0.82 10.98 2.13
C GLU A 67 -1.29 10.25 3.39
N GLN A 68 -2.55 9.76 3.41
CA GLN A 68 -3.06 8.97 4.53
C GLN A 68 -2.28 7.67 4.73
N TYR A 69 -1.95 6.96 3.65
CA TYR A 69 -1.13 5.75 3.76
C TYR A 69 0.30 6.03 4.21
N ARG A 70 0.87 7.17 3.80
CA ARG A 70 2.19 7.60 4.27
C ARG A 70 2.20 7.88 5.77
N GLN A 71 1.15 8.51 6.29
CA GLN A 71 0.99 8.72 7.73
C GLN A 71 0.90 7.40 8.49
N LEU A 72 0.05 6.47 8.02
CA LEU A 72 -0.09 5.13 8.61
C LEU A 72 1.23 4.33 8.58
N ALA A 73 2.00 4.43 7.50
CA ALA A 73 3.33 3.84 7.43
C ALA A 73 4.31 4.46 8.44
N GLY A 74 4.24 5.78 8.66
CA GLY A 74 4.99 6.48 9.70
C GLY A 74 4.69 5.94 11.10
N ASP A 75 3.41 5.88 11.45
CA ASP A 75 2.94 5.37 12.74
C ASP A 75 3.36 3.90 12.95
N MET A 76 3.27 3.08 11.88
CA MET A 76 3.68 1.68 11.92
C MET A 76 5.19 1.53 12.16
N ARG A 77 6.04 2.32 11.48
CA ARG A 77 7.49 2.32 11.73
C ARG A 77 7.80 2.67 13.18
N GLN A 78 7.09 3.64 13.75
CA GLN A 78 7.26 4.01 15.15
C GLN A 78 6.84 2.88 16.10
N ALA A 79 5.73 2.18 15.81
CA ALA A 79 5.28 1.04 16.61
C ALA A 79 6.29 -0.14 16.56
N ILE A 80 6.82 -0.45 15.38
CA ILE A 80 7.86 -1.48 15.19
C ILE A 80 9.12 -1.10 16.00
N ALA A 81 9.60 0.14 15.86
CA ALA A 81 10.79 0.61 16.58
C ALA A 81 10.61 0.57 18.11
N THR A 82 9.45 1.00 18.60
CA THR A 82 9.12 0.96 20.04
C THR A 82 9.15 -0.47 20.57
N ARG A 83 8.66 -1.43 19.78
CA ARG A 83 8.61 -2.83 20.18
C ARG A 83 9.96 -3.55 20.08
N ALA A 84 10.79 -3.19 19.11
CA ALA A 84 12.14 -3.72 18.98
C ALA A 84 13.08 -3.24 20.11
N ALA A 85 12.76 -2.10 20.74
CA ALA A 85 13.52 -1.52 21.85
C ALA A 85 13.06 -2.00 23.24
N ALA A 86 11.96 -2.76 23.33
CA ALA A 86 11.38 -3.27 24.58
C ALA A 86 11.81 -4.71 24.84
#